data_AF-A0A0Q9J5Q4-F1
#
_entry.id   AF-A0A0Q9J5Q4-F1
#
_cell.length_a   1.000
_cell.length_b   1.000
_cell.length_c   1.000
_cell.angle_alpha   90.00
_cell.angle_beta   90.00
_cell.angle_gamma   90.00
#
_symmetry.space_group_name_H-M   'P 1'
#
loop_
_entity.id
_entity.type
_entity.pdbx_description
1 polymer ?
#
loop_
_entity_poly.entity_id
_entity_poly.type
_entity_poly.pdbx_seq_one_letter_code
_entity_poly.pdbx_strand_id
1 'polypeptide(L)'
;MTKLITIFALFLSLNIVGIVHAKEQPPLMGNIKTIPSPEGNWVYIPEGNGEMIINVSTAYANTFKVWRVPTGTQQWENRTLICEKRGNEDDWTCTWRYTKDDNIHDHFVVEVSGEGGSATASINVTRKHAIDHPQ
;
A
#
# COMPACT_ATOMS: atom_id res chain seq x y z
N MET A 1 -9.54 -74.99 -40.19
CA MET A 1 -10.02 -74.46 -38.90
C MET A 1 -9.10 -73.31 -38.51
N THR A 2 -9.49 -72.08 -38.86
CA THR A 2 -8.66 -70.88 -38.70
C THR A 2 -8.99 -70.25 -37.34
N LYS A 3 -8.02 -70.15 -36.43
CA LYS A 3 -8.20 -69.47 -35.14
C LYS A 3 -7.98 -67.97 -35.32
N LEU A 4 -8.98 -67.18 -34.95
CA LEU A 4 -8.93 -65.73 -34.89
C LEU A 4 -8.36 -65.35 -33.50
N ILE A 5 -7.21 -64.67 -33.46
CA ILE A 5 -6.61 -64.14 -32.22
C ILE A 5 -6.95 -62.66 -32.15
N THR A 6 -7.81 -62.30 -31.19
CA THR A 6 -8.16 -60.91 -30.90
C THR A 6 -7.15 -60.32 -29.93
N ILE A 7 -6.38 -59.31 -30.35
CA ILE A 7 -5.44 -58.58 -29.51
C ILE A 7 -6.18 -57.43 -28.84
N PHE A 8 -6.21 -57.41 -27.51
CA PHE A 8 -6.79 -56.36 -26.69
C PHE A 8 -5.69 -55.32 -26.39
N ALA A 9 -5.76 -54.13 -27.00
CA ALA A 9 -4.82 -53.05 -26.75
C ALA A 9 -5.30 -52.21 -25.56
N LEU A 10 -4.60 -52.31 -24.42
CA LEU A 10 -4.85 -51.53 -23.22
C LEU A 10 -4.11 -50.18 -23.33
N PHE A 11 -4.84 -49.09 -23.59
CA PHE A 11 -4.29 -47.73 -23.54
C PHE A 11 -4.20 -47.27 -22.07
N LEU A 12 -2.98 -47.27 -21.52
CA LEU A 12 -2.69 -46.68 -20.22
C LEU A 12 -2.40 -45.18 -20.40
N SER A 13 -3.37 -44.32 -20.10
CA SER A 13 -3.18 -42.87 -20.12
C SER A 13 -2.47 -42.41 -18.85
N LEU A 14 -1.25 -41.91 -19.03
CA LEU A 14 -0.43 -41.32 -17.98
C LEU A 14 -0.92 -39.87 -17.71
N ASN A 15 -1.69 -39.67 -16.63
CA ASN A 15 -2.08 -38.35 -16.19
C ASN A 15 -0.89 -37.72 -15.43
N ILE A 16 -0.08 -36.91 -16.12
CA ILE A 16 0.95 -36.10 -15.47
C ILE A 16 0.22 -34.91 -14.82
N VAL A 17 -0.10 -35.03 -13.54
CA VAL A 17 -0.56 -33.90 -12.72
C VAL A 17 0.67 -33.04 -12.42
N GLY A 18 0.94 -32.06 -13.28
CA GLY A 18 1.94 -31.04 -13.01
C GLY A 18 1.45 -30.13 -11.89
N ILE A 19 2.08 -30.22 -10.71
CA ILE A 19 1.85 -29.25 -9.63
C ILE A 19 2.55 -27.94 -10.03
N VAL A 20 1.78 -27.02 -10.60
CA VAL A 20 2.25 -25.64 -10.82
C VAL A 20 2.39 -24.98 -9.45
N HIS A 21 3.62 -24.92 -8.95
CA HIS A 21 3.94 -24.11 -7.77
C HIS A 21 3.96 -22.66 -8.23
N ALA A 22 2.87 -21.93 -8.03
CA ALA A 22 2.88 -20.48 -8.15
C ALA A 22 3.87 -19.95 -7.10
N LYS A 23 4.98 -19.35 -7.57
CA LYS A 23 5.92 -18.65 -6.70
C LYS A 23 5.18 -17.45 -6.10
N GLU A 24 5.00 -17.42 -4.78
CA GLU A 24 4.44 -16.25 -4.11
C GLU A 24 5.28 -15.01 -4.46
N GLN A 25 4.65 -14.02 -5.07
CA GLN A 25 5.26 -12.72 -5.33
C GLN A 25 5.15 -11.88 -4.06
N PRO A 26 6.21 -11.19 -3.60
CA PRO A 26 6.12 -10.32 -2.45
C PRO A 26 5.06 -9.22 -2.68
N PRO A 27 4.40 -8.74 -1.61
CA PRO A 27 3.41 -7.67 -1.73
C PRO A 27 4.06 -6.40 -2.29
N LEU A 28 3.37 -5.71 -3.19
CA LEU A 28 3.85 -4.49 -3.84
C LEU A 28 4.16 -3.38 -2.82
N MET A 29 3.36 -3.25 -1.76
CA MET A 29 3.59 -2.31 -0.66
C MET A 29 3.93 -3.10 0.59
N GLY A 30 5.10 -2.81 1.16
CA GLY A 30 5.57 -3.36 2.42
C GLY A 30 5.18 -2.47 3.60
N ASN A 31 6.16 -2.19 4.47
CA ASN A 31 5.96 -1.36 5.64
C ASN A 31 5.80 0.12 5.30
N ILE A 32 4.93 0.78 6.05
CA ILE A 32 4.79 2.23 6.10
C ILE A 32 5.25 2.69 7.47
N LYS A 33 6.16 3.65 7.51
CA LYS A 33 6.64 4.28 8.73
C LYS A 33 6.43 5.78 8.64
N THR A 34 6.09 6.41 9.75
CA THR A 34 5.98 7.86 9.84
C THR A 34 6.91 8.42 10.89
N ILE A 35 7.29 9.67 10.70
CA ILE A 35 7.92 10.51 11.72
C ILE A 35 7.05 11.76 11.83
N PRO A 36 6.41 12.03 12.99
CA PRO A 36 6.39 11.21 14.21
C PRO A 36 5.81 9.80 14.00
N SER A 37 6.24 8.86 14.84
CA SER A 37 5.68 7.50 14.82
C SER A 37 4.22 7.50 15.28
N PRO A 38 3.39 6.56 14.79
CA PRO A 38 2.01 6.45 15.24
C PRO A 38 1.91 6.09 16.73
N GLU A 39 0.94 6.69 17.43
CA GLU A 39 0.48 6.27 18.75
C GLU A 39 -0.87 5.53 18.56
N GLY A 40 -0.82 4.20 18.42
CA GLY A 40 -1.98 3.40 18.03
C GLY A 40 -2.32 3.57 16.54
N ASN A 41 -3.58 3.90 16.21
CA ASN A 41 -4.04 4.07 14.83
C ASN A 41 -3.84 5.49 14.26
N TRP A 42 -3.23 6.38 15.04
CA TRP A 42 -3.09 7.80 14.73
C TRP A 42 -1.65 8.24 14.80
N VAL A 43 -1.23 9.07 13.86
CA VAL A 43 -0.02 9.88 13.96
C VAL A 43 -0.40 11.21 14.58
N TYR A 44 0.20 11.51 15.72
CA TYR A 44 0.04 12.80 16.40
C TYR A 44 1.19 13.72 16.01
N ILE A 45 0.91 14.72 15.19
CA ILE A 45 1.90 15.73 14.84
C ILE A 45 1.97 16.81 15.94
N PRO A 46 3.17 17.36 16.23
CA PRO A 46 3.34 18.48 17.15
C PRO A 46 2.47 19.70 16.83
N GLU A 47 2.24 20.49 17.87
CA GLU A 47 1.74 21.86 17.75
C GLU A 47 2.70 22.75 16.95
N GLY A 48 2.16 23.80 16.33
CA GLY A 48 2.95 24.77 15.59
C GLY A 48 3.29 24.36 14.15
N ASN A 49 4.39 24.93 13.63
CA ASN A 49 4.92 24.58 12.32
C ASN A 49 5.80 23.34 12.43
N GLY A 50 5.75 22.46 11.44
CA GLY A 50 6.58 21.27 11.44
C GLY A 50 6.50 20.47 10.16
N GLU A 51 6.97 19.24 10.22
CA GLU A 51 6.88 18.29 9.12
C GLU A 51 6.52 16.89 9.61
N MET A 52 5.87 16.14 8.72
CA MET A 52 5.67 14.71 8.83
C MET A 52 6.41 14.04 7.68
N ILE A 53 7.18 13.00 8.00
CA ILE A 53 7.89 12.17 7.01
C ILE A 53 7.15 10.84 6.91
N ILE A 54 6.82 10.41 5.69
CA ILE A 54 6.23 9.12 5.38
C ILE A 54 7.26 8.32 4.57
N ASN A 55 7.66 7.16 5.08
CA ASN A 55 8.56 6.23 4.41
C ASN A 55 7.81 4.94 4.07
N VAL A 56 7.95 4.47 2.83
CA VAL A 56 7.22 3.31 2.31
C VAL A 56 8.19 2.40 1.58
N SER A 57 8.35 1.18 2.08
CA SER A 57 9.05 0.12 1.35
C SER A 57 8.09 -0.51 0.34
N THR A 58 8.56 -0.83 -0.84
CA THR A 58 7.80 -1.40 -1.96
C THR A 58 8.61 -2.49 -2.66
N ALA A 59 7.95 -3.31 -3.47
CA ALA A 59 8.60 -4.26 -4.35
C ALA A 59 8.16 -3.97 -5.79
N TYR A 60 9.08 -3.50 -6.64
CA TYR A 60 8.83 -3.22 -8.06
C TYR A 60 7.77 -2.12 -8.33
N ALA A 61 7.58 -1.19 -7.40
CA ALA A 61 6.79 0.01 -7.67
C ALA A 61 7.59 0.95 -8.58
N ASN A 62 6.93 1.51 -9.59
CA ASN A 62 7.51 2.53 -10.46
C ASN A 62 6.88 3.92 -10.26
N THR A 63 5.81 3.99 -9.47
CA THR A 63 5.06 5.21 -9.14
C THR A 63 4.69 5.18 -7.67
N PHE A 64 4.88 6.30 -6.99
CA PHE A 64 4.52 6.52 -5.59
C PHE A 64 3.79 7.86 -5.45
N LYS A 65 2.62 7.85 -4.81
CA LYS A 65 1.82 9.04 -4.54
C LYS A 65 1.38 9.07 -3.08
N VAL A 66 1.30 10.29 -2.55
CA VAL A 66 0.68 10.54 -1.24
C VAL A 66 -0.32 11.66 -1.39
N TRP A 67 -1.55 11.38 -0.97
CA TRP A 67 -2.66 12.32 -0.96
C TRP A 67 -3.02 12.67 0.48
N ARG A 68 -3.28 13.95 0.77
CA ARG A 68 -3.97 14.39 1.98
C ARG A 68 -5.46 14.47 1.67
N VAL A 69 -6.29 13.82 2.48
CA VAL A 69 -7.74 13.71 2.29
C VAL A 69 -8.42 14.16 3.58
N PRO A 70 -9.30 15.19 3.54
CA PRO A 70 -10.04 15.60 4.73
C PRO A 70 -10.84 14.44 5.35
N THR A 71 -10.98 14.39 6.67
CA THR A 71 -11.88 13.43 7.31
C THR A 71 -13.35 13.80 7.06
N GLY A 72 -14.20 12.79 6.89
CA GLY A 72 -15.64 12.94 6.63
C GLY A 72 -16.11 11.99 5.54
N THR A 73 -17.43 11.98 5.27
CA THR A 73 -18.00 11.18 4.19
C THR A 73 -17.66 11.80 2.83
N GLN A 74 -17.25 10.97 1.86
CA GLN A 74 -17.03 11.34 0.45
C GLN A 74 -15.98 12.45 0.20
N GLN A 75 -14.99 12.61 1.07
CA GLN A 75 -14.00 13.70 0.97
C GLN A 75 -12.89 13.48 -0.08
N TRP A 76 -12.89 12.37 -0.82
CA TRP A 76 -11.84 12.06 -1.80
C TRP A 76 -11.69 13.12 -2.89
N GLU A 77 -12.77 13.80 -3.27
CA GLU A 77 -12.75 14.90 -4.24
C GLU A 77 -12.02 16.15 -3.73
N ASN A 78 -11.92 16.32 -2.41
CA ASN A 78 -11.24 17.43 -1.74
C ASN A 78 -9.77 17.10 -1.41
N ARG A 79 -9.24 15.99 -1.95
CA ARG A 79 -7.86 15.57 -1.69
C ARG A 79 -6.85 16.53 -2.31
N THR A 80 -5.72 16.68 -1.65
CA THR A 80 -4.55 17.42 -2.15
C THR A 80 -3.41 16.45 -2.40
N LEU A 81 -2.78 16.52 -3.58
CA LEU A 81 -1.57 15.76 -3.87
C LEU A 81 -0.40 16.36 -3.09
N ILE A 82 0.24 15.55 -2.25
CA ILE A 82 1.38 15.98 -1.43
C ILE A 82 2.70 15.59 -2.06
N CYS A 83 2.77 14.36 -2.57
CA CYS A 83 3.94 13.82 -3.25
C CYS A 83 3.51 12.99 -4.46
N GLU A 84 4.20 13.15 -5.58
CA GLU A 84 4.20 12.18 -6.68
C GLU A 84 5.66 11.97 -7.10
N LYS A 85 6.09 10.71 -7.14
CA LYS A 85 7.40 10.30 -7.59
C LYS A 85 7.26 9.15 -8.59
N ARG A 86 8.22 9.08 -9.50
CA ARG A 86 8.35 8.00 -10.49
C ARG A 86 9.80 7.59 -10.57
N GLY A 87 10.03 6.30 -10.82
CA GLY A 87 11.36 5.71 -10.81
C GLY A 87 11.30 4.29 -10.26
N ASN A 88 12.38 3.55 -10.33
CA ASN A 88 12.44 2.19 -9.77
C ASN A 88 13.20 2.26 -8.44
N GLU A 89 12.48 2.64 -7.38
CA GLU A 89 12.98 2.70 -6.01
C GLU A 89 12.22 1.69 -5.16
N ASP A 90 12.93 1.00 -4.28
CA ASP A 90 12.29 0.09 -3.32
C ASP A 90 11.84 0.85 -2.06
N ASP A 91 12.47 1.97 -1.72
CA ASP A 91 12.15 2.79 -0.55
C ASP A 91 11.80 4.22 -0.96
N TRP A 92 10.56 4.63 -0.66
CA TRP A 92 10.03 5.94 -1.02
C TRP A 92 9.86 6.82 0.22
N THR A 93 10.27 8.08 0.11
CA THR A 93 10.05 9.10 1.15
C THR A 93 9.17 10.23 0.64
N CYS A 94 8.17 10.63 1.42
CA CYS A 94 7.40 11.86 1.26
C CYS A 94 7.52 12.72 2.51
N THR A 95 7.92 13.98 2.35
CA THR A 95 7.94 14.97 3.45
C THR A 95 6.80 15.95 3.23
N TRP A 96 5.88 15.99 4.19
CA TRP A 96 4.80 16.96 4.22
C TRP A 96 5.06 18.02 5.27
N ARG A 97 5.03 19.30 4.89
CA ARG A 97 5.18 20.42 5.82
C ARG A 97 3.81 20.99 6.16
N TYR A 98 3.63 21.33 7.43
CA TYR A 98 2.43 21.96 7.94
C TYR A 98 2.77 23.20 8.76
N THR A 99 1.77 24.06 8.88
CA THR A 99 1.81 25.30 9.66
C THR A 99 0.87 25.20 10.85
N LYS A 100 1.11 26.05 11.85
CA LYS A 100 0.26 26.16 13.04
C LYS A 100 -1.21 26.45 12.72
N ASP A 101 -1.48 27.09 11.58
CA ASP A 101 -2.83 27.53 11.18
C ASP A 101 -3.59 26.46 10.39
N ASP A 102 -2.92 25.38 9.97
CA ASP A 102 -3.57 24.24 9.33
C ASP A 102 -4.48 23.51 10.33
N ASN A 103 -5.76 23.29 10.00
CA ASN A 103 -6.60 22.34 10.71
C ASN A 103 -6.30 20.92 10.21
N ILE A 104 -5.83 20.03 11.09
CA ILE A 104 -5.32 18.71 10.71
C ILE A 104 -6.03 17.65 11.53
N HIS A 105 -7.00 17.02 10.88
CA HIS A 105 -7.67 15.79 11.31
C HIS A 105 -8.09 15.07 10.03
N ASP A 106 -7.12 14.41 9.41
CA ASP A 106 -7.18 13.98 8.02
C ASP A 106 -6.64 12.57 7.82
N HIS A 107 -6.88 12.02 6.63
CA HIS A 107 -6.26 10.80 6.15
C HIS A 107 -5.16 11.10 5.14
N PHE A 108 -4.01 10.45 5.27
CA PHE A 108 -2.98 10.44 4.25
C PHE A 108 -3.04 9.11 3.50
N VAL A 109 -3.44 9.14 2.23
CA VAL A 109 -3.56 7.97 1.37
C VAL A 109 -2.29 7.81 0.56
N VAL A 110 -1.58 6.70 0.82
CA VAL A 110 -0.41 6.26 0.07
C VAL A 110 -0.89 5.36 -1.07
N GLU A 111 -0.48 5.67 -2.29
CA GLU A 111 -0.70 4.83 -3.46
C GLU A 111 0.65 4.47 -4.08
N VAL A 112 0.84 3.20 -4.40
CA VAL A 112 1.99 2.73 -5.19
C VAL A 112 1.48 1.91 -6.37
N SER A 113 2.16 2.01 -7.51
CA SER A 113 1.86 1.18 -8.67
C SER A 113 3.13 0.81 -9.43
N GLY A 114 3.07 -0.31 -10.15
CA GLY A 114 4.18 -0.88 -10.91
C GLY A 114 3.72 -2.04 -11.78
N GLU A 115 4.68 -2.80 -12.31
CA GLU A 115 4.40 -3.94 -13.20
C GLU A 115 3.54 -5.04 -12.52
N GLY A 116 3.65 -5.15 -11.18
CA GLY A 116 2.87 -6.09 -10.37
C GLY A 116 1.48 -5.61 -9.96
N GLY A 117 1.02 -4.44 -10.42
CA GLY A 117 -0.29 -3.87 -10.09
C GLY A 117 -0.21 -2.59 -9.26
N SER A 118 -1.20 -2.37 -8.40
CA SER A 118 -1.28 -1.19 -7.52
C SER A 118 -1.72 -1.56 -6.11
N ALA A 119 -1.24 -0.83 -5.12
CA ALA A 119 -1.63 -0.99 -3.72
C ALA A 119 -1.88 0.38 -3.07
N THR A 120 -2.77 0.41 -2.10
CA THR A 120 -3.15 1.63 -1.38
C THR A 120 -3.21 1.38 0.11
N ALA A 121 -2.81 2.37 0.91
CA ALA A 121 -2.93 2.35 2.36
C ALA A 121 -3.27 3.75 2.87
N SER A 122 -3.80 3.83 4.09
CA SER A 122 -4.20 5.09 4.71
C SER A 122 -3.56 5.25 6.08
N ILE A 123 -3.13 6.47 6.39
CA ILE A 123 -2.56 6.87 7.67
C ILE A 123 -3.48 7.94 8.26
N ASN A 124 -3.97 7.75 9.48
CA ASN A 124 -4.76 8.78 10.15
C ASN A 124 -3.81 9.76 10.85
N VAL A 125 -4.01 11.05 10.64
CA VAL A 125 -3.14 12.10 11.18
C VAL A 125 -3.98 13.16 11.84
N THR A 126 -3.63 13.50 13.09
CA THR A 126 -4.27 14.59 13.83
C THR A 126 -3.19 15.40 14.55
N ARG A 127 -3.47 16.67 14.80
CA ARG A 127 -2.61 17.48 15.67
C ARG A 127 -2.76 17.02 17.12
N LYS A 128 -1.64 16.98 17.85
CA LYS A 128 -1.64 16.71 19.29
C LYS A 128 -2.21 17.91 20.02
N HIS A 129 -3.42 17.79 20.55
CA HIS A 129 -4.01 18.83 21.39
C HIS A 129 -3.15 19.06 22.65
N ALA A 130 -3.07 20.31 23.10
CA ALA A 130 -2.59 20.61 24.45
C ALA A 130 -3.47 19.86 25.47
N ILE A 131 -2.85 19.41 26.58
CA ILE A 131 -3.42 18.50 27.60
C ILE A 131 -4.73 19.06 28.24
N ASP A 132 -5.03 20.32 28.00
CA ASP A 132 -6.06 21.16 28.61
C ASP A 132 -7.23 21.53 27.67
N HIS A 133 -7.32 20.97 26.46
CA HIS A 133 -8.47 21.18 25.57
C HIS A 133 -9.38 19.93 25.48
N PRO A 134 -10.60 19.96 26.06
CA PRO A 134 -11.55 18.87 25.90
C PRO A 134 -12.06 18.76 24.46
N GLN A 135 -12.28 17.52 24.03
CA GLN A 135 -12.85 17.12 22.73
C GLN A 135 -14.28 17.64 22.53
#